data_AF-A0A364K9H8-F1
#
_entry.id   AF-A0A364K9H8-F1
#
_cell.length_a   1.000
_cell.length_b   1.000
_cell.length_c   1.000
_cell.angle_alpha   90.00
_cell.angle_beta   90.00
_cell.angle_gamma   90.00
#
_symmetry.space_group_name_H-M   'P 1'
#
loop_
_entity.id
_entity.type
_entity.pdbx_description
1 polymer ?
#
loop_
_entity_poly.entity_id
_entity_poly.type
_entity_poly.pdbx_seq_one_letter_code
_entity_poly.pdbx_strand_id
1 'polypeptide(L)'
;MTRSSFPTNYDSTKIDLIKNHPLQNSLLKKFLTKPKITNYYSFIKVNNLFYSKTELIEQIRLLNRAKRFDYLDLSPLPMGYQIQFEYHAIKRWNERISTPILPQQLQLLLQQIYFMGRIKISKDGWGFIDQDILLGYRCKKDTFIIQTFLGRTSLVPHLANYPSLLRFNQIQKDRINLRIPTRILHRQKLPLIPREILCFQGDYQKYQLEEYTYHNNHQTNGTLYLITIKPLKKDFQTPPIRKIIDIDNPYIPMLTRKILYILYKKGHKDFISRHVIFNKPEKVGRLLAKSSSFFLK
;
A
#
# COMPACT_ATOMS: atom_id res chain seq x y z
N MET A 1 15.95 -15.45 20.31
CA MET A 1 14.96 -16.54 20.50
C MET A 1 14.83 -17.32 19.21
N THR A 2 15.55 -18.42 19.14
CA THR A 2 15.63 -19.37 18.02
C THR A 2 14.30 -20.11 17.87
N ARG A 3 13.71 -20.07 16.68
CA ARG A 3 12.49 -20.83 16.36
C ARG A 3 12.89 -22.28 16.11
N SER A 4 12.35 -23.20 16.90
CA SER A 4 12.41 -24.63 16.65
C SER A 4 11.81 -24.96 15.29
N SER A 5 12.51 -25.79 14.53
CA SER A 5 11.99 -26.54 13.39
C SER A 5 10.80 -27.38 13.87
N PHE A 6 9.58 -26.99 13.50
CA PHE A 6 8.38 -27.75 13.84
C PHE A 6 8.08 -28.82 12.77
N PRO A 7 7.58 -30.00 13.16
CA PRO A 7 7.29 -31.10 12.24
C PRO A 7 6.04 -30.80 11.41
N THR A 8 6.22 -30.74 10.09
CA THR A 8 5.22 -30.44 9.07
C THR A 8 4.00 -31.37 9.06
N ASN A 9 4.10 -32.57 9.63
CA ASN A 9 3.04 -33.58 9.61
C ASN A 9 1.95 -33.41 10.69
N TYR A 10 2.20 -32.64 11.76
CA TYR A 10 1.21 -32.47 12.83
C TYR A 10 0.17 -31.36 12.53
N ASP A 11 0.48 -30.48 11.58
CA ASP A 11 -0.37 -29.35 11.20
C ASP A 11 -1.41 -29.70 10.12
N SER A 12 -1.11 -30.62 9.20
CA SER A 12 -2.03 -30.98 8.09
C SER A 12 -3.34 -31.61 8.60
N THR A 13 -3.25 -32.58 9.51
CA THR A 13 -4.41 -33.27 10.08
C THR A 13 -5.34 -32.31 10.83
N LYS A 14 -4.81 -31.33 11.57
CA LYS A 14 -5.63 -30.32 12.27
C LYS A 14 -6.24 -29.28 11.32
N ILE A 15 -5.53 -28.94 10.23
CA ILE A 15 -6.05 -28.08 9.16
C ILE A 15 -7.24 -28.75 8.48
N ASP A 16 -7.11 -30.02 8.13
CA ASP A 16 -8.17 -30.78 7.47
C ASP A 16 -9.34 -31.03 8.42
N LEU A 17 -9.07 -31.31 9.70
CA LEU A 17 -10.10 -31.43 10.73
C LEU A 17 -10.91 -30.14 10.90
N ILE A 18 -10.30 -28.95 10.86
CA ILE A 18 -11.05 -27.69 10.94
C ILE A 18 -11.80 -27.40 9.66
N LYS A 19 -11.18 -27.60 8.49
CA LYS A 19 -11.81 -27.36 7.19
C LYS A 19 -13.06 -28.21 7.03
N ASN A 20 -12.99 -29.46 7.49
CA ASN A 20 -14.09 -30.42 7.39
C ASN A 20 -15.01 -30.38 8.62
N HIS A 21 -14.75 -29.50 9.60
CA HIS A 21 -15.57 -29.42 10.80
C HIS A 21 -16.93 -28.75 10.47
N PRO A 22 -18.07 -29.36 10.84
CA PRO A 22 -19.41 -28.81 10.54
C PRO A 22 -19.62 -27.41 11.16
N LEU A 23 -18.90 -27.10 12.23
CA LEU A 23 -18.94 -25.82 12.94
C LEU A 23 -17.75 -24.88 12.65
N GLN A 24 -16.98 -25.08 11.57
CA GLN A 24 -15.80 -24.28 11.23
C GLN A 24 -16.03 -22.77 11.42
N ASN A 25 -17.14 -22.24 10.90
CA ASN A 25 -17.47 -20.82 11.00
C ASN A 25 -17.70 -20.35 12.44
N SER A 26 -18.31 -21.16 13.31
CA SER A 26 -18.54 -20.78 14.71
C SER A 26 -17.25 -20.84 15.53
N LEU A 27 -16.37 -21.78 15.22
CA LEU A 27 -15.03 -21.89 15.81
C LEU A 27 -14.17 -20.68 15.44
N LEU A 28 -14.14 -20.32 14.15
CA LEU A 28 -13.39 -19.16 13.68
C LEU A 28 -13.88 -17.87 14.34
N LYS A 29 -15.20 -17.68 14.51
CA LYS A 29 -15.78 -16.48 15.16
C LYS A 29 -15.18 -16.21 16.55
N LYS A 30 -14.74 -17.24 17.29
CA LYS A 30 -14.08 -17.07 18.61
C LYS A 30 -12.70 -16.40 18.55
N PHE A 31 -12.12 -16.28 17.35
CA PHE A 31 -10.86 -15.59 17.10
C PHE A 31 -11.05 -14.22 16.43
N LEU A 32 -12.29 -13.84 16.12
CA LEU A 32 -12.59 -12.57 15.46
C LEU A 32 -13.13 -11.56 16.47
N THR A 33 -12.90 -10.28 16.21
CA THR A 33 -13.50 -9.16 16.95
C THR A 33 -13.85 -8.07 15.95
N LYS A 34 -15.12 -7.67 15.89
CA LYS A 34 -15.59 -6.62 14.98
C LYS A 34 -14.88 -5.30 15.31
N PRO A 35 -14.16 -4.68 14.37
CA PRO A 35 -13.56 -3.37 14.60
C PRO A 35 -14.55 -2.24 14.35
N LYS A 36 -14.26 -1.05 14.89
CA LYS A 36 -14.92 0.19 14.48
C LYS A 36 -14.28 0.69 13.19
N ILE A 37 -14.99 0.55 12.07
CA ILE A 37 -14.56 1.11 10.78
C ILE A 37 -14.73 2.63 10.86
N THR A 38 -13.70 3.36 10.46
CA THR A 38 -13.74 4.83 10.41
C THR A 38 -13.95 5.31 8.98
N ASN A 39 -13.14 4.81 8.05
CA ASN A 39 -13.17 5.24 6.65
C ASN A 39 -13.00 4.03 5.72
N TYR A 40 -13.56 4.12 4.52
CA TYR A 40 -13.39 3.16 3.44
C TYR A 40 -13.27 3.91 2.12
N TYR A 41 -12.30 3.51 1.30
CA TYR A 41 -12.05 4.09 -0.01
C TYR A 41 -11.83 2.96 -1.03
N SER A 42 -12.42 3.09 -2.20
CA SER A 42 -12.16 2.23 -3.36
C SER A 42 -11.60 3.07 -4.50
N PHE A 43 -10.65 2.52 -5.24
CA PHE A 43 -9.98 3.24 -6.32
C PHE A 43 -10.23 2.56 -7.66
N ILE A 44 -10.29 3.39 -8.69
CA ILE A 44 -10.45 2.97 -10.08
C ILE A 44 -9.06 2.61 -10.63
N LYS A 45 -9.00 1.45 -11.29
CA LYS A 45 -7.80 1.00 -11.97
C LYS A 45 -7.55 1.87 -13.20
N VAL A 46 -6.45 2.61 -13.21
CA VAL A 46 -6.12 3.57 -14.29
C VAL A 46 -5.61 2.87 -15.55
N ASN A 47 -5.02 1.68 -15.41
CA ASN A 47 -4.51 0.91 -16.53
C ASN A 47 -4.41 -0.59 -16.24
N ASN A 48 -4.19 -1.39 -17.29
CA ASN A 48 -3.98 -2.83 -17.18
C ASN A 48 -2.55 -3.20 -16.77
N LEU A 49 -1.89 -2.39 -15.92
CA LEU A 49 -0.60 -2.82 -15.38
C LEU A 49 -0.81 -4.06 -14.51
N PHE A 50 -0.11 -5.11 -14.90
CA PHE A 50 -0.03 -6.34 -14.16
C PHE A 50 1.31 -6.38 -13.45
N TYR A 51 1.25 -6.73 -12.16
CA TYR A 51 2.41 -7.01 -11.35
C TYR A 51 2.42 -8.51 -11.08
N SER A 52 3.58 -9.15 -11.18
CA SER A 52 3.81 -10.40 -10.47
C SER A 52 3.81 -10.15 -8.96
N LYS A 53 3.68 -11.22 -8.18
CA LYS A 53 3.70 -11.16 -6.71
C LYS A 53 4.98 -10.49 -6.19
N THR A 54 6.13 -10.88 -6.73
CA THR A 54 7.45 -10.39 -6.32
C THR A 54 7.62 -8.91 -6.65
N GLU A 55 7.25 -8.50 -7.86
CA GLU A 55 7.27 -7.08 -8.26
C GLU A 55 6.36 -6.23 -7.38
N LEU A 56 5.14 -6.69 -7.09
CA LEU A 56 4.21 -5.95 -6.25
C LEU A 56 4.76 -5.75 -4.83
N ILE A 57 5.35 -6.79 -4.23
CA ILE A 57 6.00 -6.71 -2.92
C ILE A 57 7.12 -5.66 -2.94
N GLU A 58 7.96 -5.66 -3.97
CA GLU A 58 9.04 -4.68 -4.11
C GLU A 58 8.51 -3.25 -4.27
N GLN A 59 7.47 -3.04 -5.08
CA GLN A 59 6.85 -1.72 -5.22
C GLN A 59 6.24 -1.22 -3.90
N ILE A 60 5.59 -2.09 -3.13
CA ILE A 60 5.07 -1.76 -1.80
C ILE A 60 6.22 -1.39 -0.84
N ARG A 61 7.35 -2.12 -0.89
CA ARG A 61 8.53 -1.84 -0.07
C ARG A 61 9.15 -0.49 -0.43
N LEU A 62 9.30 -0.19 -1.72
CA LEU A 62 9.82 1.09 -2.21
C LEU A 62 8.94 2.26 -1.75
N LEU A 63 7.62 2.14 -1.92
CA LEU A 63 6.66 3.15 -1.45
C LEU A 63 6.77 3.38 0.07
N ASN A 64 6.96 2.31 0.85
CA ASN A 64 7.12 2.40 2.30
C ASN A 64 8.47 2.99 2.73
N ARG A 65 9.54 2.80 1.96
CA ARG A 65 10.84 3.45 2.20
C ARG A 65 10.74 4.94 1.92
N ALA A 66 10.11 5.35 0.82
CA ALA A 66 9.84 6.75 0.53
C ALA A 66 9.04 7.41 1.66
N LYS A 67 8.02 6.75 2.23
CA LYS A 67 7.28 7.28 3.39
C LYS A 67 8.13 7.55 4.66
N ARG A 68 9.43 7.19 4.70
CA ARG A 68 10.33 7.46 5.85
C ARG A 68 11.19 8.71 5.70
N PHE A 69 11.44 9.19 4.49
CA PHE A 69 12.31 10.35 4.30
C PHE A 69 11.49 11.64 4.35
N ASP A 70 11.49 12.33 5.49
CA ASP A 70 10.89 13.66 5.53
C ASP A 70 11.93 14.68 5.04
N TYR A 71 11.73 15.17 3.82
CA TYR A 71 12.36 16.43 3.41
C TYR A 71 11.80 17.52 4.33
N LEU A 72 12.69 18.17 5.07
CA LEU A 72 12.34 19.14 6.12
C LEU A 72 11.45 20.28 5.61
N ASP A 73 11.52 20.61 4.32
CA ASP A 73 10.81 21.74 3.71
C ASP A 73 9.52 21.34 2.96
N LEU A 74 9.14 20.06 3.02
CA LEU A 74 7.98 19.55 2.31
C LEU A 74 6.79 19.29 3.24
N SER A 75 5.68 19.96 2.97
CA SER A 75 4.41 19.76 3.65
C SER A 75 3.43 18.94 2.80
N PRO A 76 2.58 18.09 3.38
CA PRO A 76 1.54 17.41 2.61
C PRO A 76 0.56 18.45 2.04
N LEU A 77 0.16 18.27 0.77
CA LEU A 77 -0.85 19.13 0.14
C LEU A 77 -2.17 19.03 0.94
N PRO A 78 -2.74 20.16 1.45
CA PRO A 78 -3.98 20.12 2.20
C PRO A 78 -5.14 19.52 1.41
N MET A 79 -6.11 18.94 2.11
CA MET A 79 -7.36 18.47 1.49
C MET A 79 -8.23 19.65 1.08
N GLY A 80 -9.03 19.50 0.02
CA GLY A 80 -9.97 20.53 -0.48
C GLY A 80 -9.64 21.11 -1.87
N TYR A 81 -8.48 20.76 -2.44
CA TYR A 81 -8.10 21.21 -3.78
C TYR A 81 -8.68 20.33 -4.89
N GLN A 82 -9.09 20.97 -5.98
CA GLN A 82 -9.24 20.33 -7.28
C GLN A 82 -7.88 20.25 -7.97
N ILE A 83 -7.45 19.05 -8.33
CA ILE A 83 -6.22 18.85 -9.10
C ILE A 83 -6.50 19.14 -10.57
N GLN A 84 -5.66 19.97 -11.19
CA GLN A 84 -5.62 20.21 -12.62
C GLN A 84 -4.17 20.16 -13.10
N PHE A 85 -3.96 20.01 -14.40
CA PHE A 85 -2.64 20.15 -15.00
C PHE A 85 -2.71 20.90 -16.32
N GLU A 86 -1.63 21.58 -16.66
CA GLU A 86 -1.51 22.25 -17.95
C GLU A 86 -1.22 21.22 -19.06
N TYR A 87 -1.58 21.55 -20.30
CA TYR A 87 -1.37 20.66 -21.45
C TYR A 87 0.06 20.15 -21.54
N HIS A 88 1.03 21.04 -21.28
CA HIS A 88 2.45 20.71 -21.36
C HIS A 88 2.90 19.72 -20.26
N ALA A 89 2.18 19.61 -19.13
CA ALA A 89 2.46 18.63 -18.10
C ALA A 89 2.32 17.20 -18.62
N ILE A 90 1.27 16.90 -19.38
CA ILE A 90 1.04 15.57 -19.96
C ILE A 90 2.22 15.17 -20.86
N LYS A 91 2.64 16.09 -21.73
CA LYS A 91 3.79 15.87 -22.61
C LYS A 91 5.03 15.54 -21.79
N ARG A 92 5.30 16.30 -20.72
CA ARG A 92 6.46 16.04 -19.83
C ARG A 92 6.35 14.75 -19.05
N TRP A 93 5.15 14.33 -18.64
CA TRP A 93 4.94 13.02 -18.03
C TRP A 93 5.41 11.90 -18.96
N ASN A 94 4.94 11.94 -20.21
CA ASN A 94 5.23 10.94 -21.23
C ASN A 94 6.71 10.96 -21.69
N GLU A 95 7.43 12.07 -21.48
CA GLU A 95 8.85 12.21 -21.83
C GLU A 95 9.81 11.86 -20.67
N ARG A 96 9.35 11.91 -19.41
CA ARG A 96 10.27 11.94 -18.24
C ARG A 96 9.87 11.04 -17.08
N ILE A 97 8.63 10.57 -17.01
CA ILE A 97 8.13 9.81 -15.85
C ILE A 97 7.90 8.36 -16.19
N SER A 98 7.00 8.08 -17.12
CA SER A 98 6.56 6.71 -17.37
C SER A 98 6.15 6.48 -18.82
N THR A 99 5.69 5.27 -19.12
CA THR A 99 5.02 4.94 -20.37
C THR A 99 3.94 5.97 -20.70
N PRO A 100 3.74 6.28 -21.99
CA PRO A 100 2.72 7.21 -22.41
C PRO A 100 1.36 6.91 -21.79
N ILE A 101 0.73 7.95 -21.22
CA ILE A 101 -0.59 7.89 -20.60
C ILE A 101 -1.50 8.94 -21.24
N LEU A 102 -2.79 8.64 -21.34
CA LEU A 102 -3.79 9.60 -21.82
C LEU A 102 -4.06 10.68 -20.75
N PRO A 103 -4.40 11.92 -21.16
CA PRO A 103 -4.76 13.00 -20.24
C PRO A 103 -5.76 12.60 -19.15
N GLN A 104 -6.85 11.93 -19.53
CA GLN A 104 -7.92 11.55 -18.63
C GLN A 104 -7.46 10.50 -17.61
N GLN A 105 -6.61 9.57 -18.03
CA GLN A 105 -6.00 8.56 -17.17
C GLN A 105 -5.03 9.20 -16.17
N LEU A 106 -4.22 10.17 -16.62
CA LEU A 106 -3.33 10.93 -15.73
C LEU A 106 -4.12 11.77 -14.72
N GLN A 107 -5.22 12.39 -15.14
CA GLN A 107 -6.11 13.16 -14.26
C GLN A 107 -6.69 12.29 -13.15
N LEU A 108 -7.25 11.13 -13.52
CA LEU A 108 -7.76 10.16 -12.56
C LEU A 108 -6.65 9.67 -11.61
N LEU A 109 -5.48 9.33 -12.13
CA LEU A 109 -4.34 8.90 -11.33
C LEU A 109 -3.94 9.95 -10.29
N LEU A 110 -3.77 11.21 -10.71
CA LEU A 110 -3.35 12.30 -9.84
C LEU A 110 -4.39 12.62 -8.77
N GLN A 111 -5.68 12.57 -9.10
CA GLN A 111 -6.75 12.71 -8.12
C GLN A 111 -6.67 11.62 -7.05
N GLN A 112 -6.48 10.36 -7.44
CA GLN A 112 -6.36 9.24 -6.49
C GLN A 112 -5.11 9.37 -5.60
N ILE A 113 -3.98 9.79 -6.18
CA ILE A 113 -2.73 10.07 -5.45
C ILE A 113 -2.94 11.20 -4.43
N TYR A 114 -3.63 12.27 -4.85
CA TYR A 114 -3.97 13.38 -3.99
C TYR A 114 -4.84 12.97 -2.80
N PHE A 115 -5.92 12.22 -3.03
CA PHE A 115 -6.80 11.73 -1.96
C PHE A 115 -6.08 10.83 -0.94
N MET A 116 -5.02 10.15 -1.36
CA MET A 116 -4.16 9.36 -0.47
C MET A 116 -3.12 10.19 0.30
N GLY A 117 -3.07 11.51 0.10
CA GLY A 117 -2.12 12.41 0.75
C GLY A 117 -0.67 12.17 0.34
N ARG A 118 -0.44 11.72 -0.91
CA ARG A 118 0.90 11.34 -1.41
C ARG A 118 1.63 12.46 -2.13
N ILE A 119 0.98 13.61 -2.29
CA ILE A 119 1.58 14.84 -2.83
C ILE A 119 2.13 15.66 -1.67
N LYS A 120 3.44 15.91 -1.69
CA LYS A 120 4.11 16.86 -0.80
C LYS A 120 4.53 18.10 -1.59
N ILE A 121 4.45 19.27 -0.99
CA ILE A 121 4.67 20.56 -1.64
C ILE A 121 5.62 21.45 -0.82
N SER A 122 6.44 22.22 -1.52
CA SER A 122 7.28 23.31 -0.99
C SER A 122 6.62 24.66 -1.28
N LYS A 123 6.86 25.64 -0.41
CA LYS A 123 6.39 27.03 -0.61
C LYS A 123 6.94 27.66 -1.90
N ASP A 124 8.05 27.15 -2.44
CA ASP A 124 8.70 27.71 -3.64
C ASP A 124 8.10 27.21 -4.97
N GLY A 125 6.90 26.62 -4.95
CA GLY A 125 6.17 26.23 -6.18
C GLY A 125 6.62 24.91 -6.82
N TRP A 126 7.29 24.04 -6.06
CA TRP A 126 7.64 22.69 -6.50
C TRP A 126 7.20 21.64 -5.48
N GLY A 127 6.95 20.42 -5.94
CA GLY A 127 6.44 19.35 -5.10
C GLY A 127 6.86 17.97 -5.57
N PHE A 128 6.54 16.98 -4.76
CA PHE A 128 6.85 15.58 -5.00
C PHE A 128 5.62 14.70 -4.86
N ILE A 129 5.49 13.74 -5.76
CA ILE A 129 4.64 12.57 -5.59
C ILE A 129 5.52 11.40 -5.17
N ASP A 130 5.18 10.76 -4.05
CA ASP A 130 5.92 9.60 -3.52
C ASP A 130 7.41 9.84 -3.31
N GLN A 131 7.83 11.10 -3.19
CA GLN A 131 9.24 11.51 -3.09
C GLN A 131 10.12 11.06 -4.26
N ASP A 132 9.50 10.72 -5.39
CA ASP A 132 10.20 10.25 -6.58
C ASP A 132 9.87 11.16 -7.76
N ILE A 133 8.61 11.48 -7.97
CA ILE A 133 8.21 12.31 -9.12
C ILE A 133 8.20 13.78 -8.72
N LEU A 134 9.12 14.56 -9.27
CA LEU A 134 9.21 16.01 -9.07
C LEU A 134 8.29 16.75 -10.04
N LEU A 135 7.52 17.70 -9.52
CA LEU A 135 6.60 18.55 -10.27
C LEU A 135 6.75 20.02 -9.91
N GLY A 136 6.45 20.90 -10.87
CA GLY A 136 6.25 22.33 -10.65
C GLY A 136 4.75 22.63 -10.60
N TYR A 137 4.33 23.49 -9.70
CA TYR A 137 2.91 23.79 -9.49
C TYR A 137 2.65 25.25 -9.12
N ARG A 138 1.39 25.64 -9.27
CA ARG A 138 0.83 26.86 -8.67
C ARG A 138 -0.53 26.57 -8.05
N CYS A 139 -0.87 27.29 -6.99
CA CYS A 139 -2.20 27.25 -6.40
C CYS A 139 -2.98 28.49 -6.82
N LYS A 140 -4.26 28.31 -7.19
CA LYS A 140 -5.19 29.40 -7.47
C LYS A 140 -6.54 29.07 -6.84
N LYS A 141 -6.94 29.80 -5.79
CA LYS A 141 -8.13 29.50 -4.99
C LYS A 141 -8.07 28.04 -4.50
N ASP A 142 -9.09 27.24 -4.79
CA ASP A 142 -9.18 25.82 -4.46
C ASP A 142 -8.68 24.91 -5.59
N THR A 143 -7.86 25.43 -6.50
CA THR A 143 -7.27 24.64 -7.60
C THR A 143 -5.76 24.50 -7.43
N PHE A 144 -5.29 23.26 -7.42
CA PHE A 144 -3.87 22.92 -7.48
C PHE A 144 -3.51 22.59 -8.94
N ILE A 145 -2.76 23.48 -9.58
CA ILE A 145 -2.44 23.38 -11.00
C ILE A 145 -1.01 22.88 -11.13
N ILE A 146 -0.84 21.65 -11.59
CA ILE A 146 0.46 21.10 -11.97
C ILE A 146 0.84 21.71 -13.31
N GLN A 147 1.85 22.57 -13.28
CA GLN A 147 2.35 23.21 -14.50
C GLN A 147 3.14 22.17 -15.28
N THR A 148 4.12 21.52 -14.64
CA THR A 148 5.06 20.65 -15.35
C THR A 148 5.54 19.48 -14.50
N PHE A 149 6.04 18.45 -15.18
CA PHE A 149 6.76 17.35 -14.55
C PHE A 149 8.25 17.43 -14.92
N LEU A 150 9.11 17.40 -13.91
CA LEU A 150 10.55 17.48 -14.09
C LEU A 150 11.18 16.10 -14.25
N GLY A 151 10.58 15.05 -13.69
CA GLY A 151 10.99 13.67 -13.87
C GLY A 151 10.96 12.87 -12.58
N ARG A 152 11.57 11.68 -12.61
CA ARG A 152 11.75 10.81 -11.45
C ARG A 152 13.15 10.98 -10.86
N THR A 153 13.28 11.16 -9.55
CA THR A 153 14.59 11.22 -8.88
C THR A 153 15.34 9.90 -8.97
N SER A 154 14.61 8.79 -9.04
CA SER A 154 15.18 7.46 -9.31
C SER A 154 15.80 7.31 -10.71
N LEU A 155 15.44 8.18 -11.67
CA LEU A 155 16.04 8.20 -13.01
C LEU A 155 17.06 9.33 -13.19
N VAL A 156 16.82 10.47 -12.55
CA VAL A 156 17.69 11.64 -12.59
C VAL A 156 17.99 12.05 -11.14
N PRO A 157 19.04 11.49 -10.51
CA PRO A 157 19.35 11.71 -9.09
C PRO A 157 19.56 13.19 -8.73
N HIS A 158 20.03 14.00 -9.68
CA HIS A 158 20.19 15.44 -9.49
C HIS A 158 18.88 16.16 -9.10
N LEU A 159 17.71 15.60 -9.45
CA LEU A 159 16.41 16.15 -9.05
C LEU A 159 16.10 15.98 -7.56
N ALA A 160 16.82 15.09 -6.85
CA ALA A 160 16.60 14.87 -5.42
C ALA A 160 16.96 16.09 -4.56
N ASN A 161 17.86 16.95 -5.05
CA ASN A 161 18.20 18.24 -4.44
C ASN A 161 17.86 19.39 -5.39
N TYR A 162 16.60 19.45 -5.79
CA TYR A 162 16.11 20.45 -6.73
C TYR A 162 16.42 21.91 -6.34
N PRO A 163 16.35 22.33 -5.07
CA PRO A 163 16.72 23.69 -4.68
C PRO A 163 18.18 24.04 -4.99
N SER A 164 19.13 23.15 -4.68
CA SER A 164 20.53 23.35 -5.04
C SER A 164 20.75 23.34 -6.55
N LEU A 165 19.98 22.52 -7.27
CA LEU A 165 20.03 22.43 -8.72
C LEU A 165 19.61 23.74 -9.39
N LEU A 166 18.55 24.37 -8.89
CA LEU A 166 18.07 25.67 -9.36
C LEU A 166 19.14 26.75 -9.17
N ARG A 167 19.73 26.82 -7.97
CA ARG A 167 20.81 27.80 -7.67
C ARG A 167 22.01 27.58 -8.58
N PHE A 168 22.44 26.32 -8.75
CA PHE A 168 23.56 25.99 -9.62
C PHE A 168 23.31 26.42 -11.07
N ASN A 169 22.15 26.07 -11.64
CA ASN A 169 21.82 26.44 -13.02
C ASN A 169 21.71 27.95 -13.23
N GLN A 170 21.24 28.69 -12.22
CA GLN A 170 21.19 30.16 -12.27
C GLN A 170 22.59 30.78 -12.32
N ILE A 171 23.54 30.23 -11.55
CA ILE A 171 24.91 30.75 -11.48
C ILE A 171 25.73 30.34 -12.70
N GLN A 172 25.70 29.05 -13.06
CA GLN A 172 26.57 28.47 -14.08
C GLN A 172 25.98 28.56 -15.49
N LYS A 173 24.72 28.99 -15.65
CA LYS A 173 23.95 28.96 -16.90
C LYS A 173 23.91 27.57 -17.57
N ASP A 174 24.19 26.52 -16.80
CA ASP A 174 24.18 25.15 -17.27
C ASP A 174 22.74 24.62 -17.39
N ARG A 175 22.50 23.76 -18.38
CA ARG A 175 21.20 23.15 -18.65
C ARG A 175 21.31 21.64 -18.54
N ILE A 176 20.65 21.11 -17.53
CA ILE A 176 20.63 19.66 -17.28
C ILE A 176 19.78 18.98 -18.35
N ASN A 177 20.36 17.95 -18.96
CA ASN A 177 19.63 17.08 -19.85
C ASN A 177 18.69 16.16 -19.06
N LEU A 178 17.39 16.50 -19.07
CA LEU A 178 16.33 15.69 -18.45
C LEU A 178 15.72 14.66 -19.40
N ARG A 179 16.34 14.41 -20.57
CA ARG A 179 15.83 13.45 -21.55
C ARG A 179 16.03 12.02 -21.05
N ILE A 180 14.96 11.25 -21.02
CA ILE A 180 15.02 9.81 -20.72
C ILE A 180 14.86 9.02 -22.02
N PRO A 181 15.72 8.04 -22.30
CA PRO A 181 15.54 7.13 -23.43
C PRO A 181 14.20 6.41 -23.36
N THR A 182 13.50 6.31 -24.50
CA THR A 182 12.18 5.66 -24.62
C THR A 182 12.17 4.24 -24.06
N ARG A 183 13.24 3.46 -24.28
CA ARG A 183 13.41 2.11 -23.71
C ARG A 183 13.39 2.06 -22.19
N ILE A 184 13.86 3.12 -21.52
CA ILE A 184 13.87 3.23 -20.06
C ILE A 184 12.47 3.66 -19.58
N LEU A 185 11.82 4.59 -20.27
CA LEU A 185 10.44 5.02 -19.98
C LEU A 185 9.46 3.85 -20.06
N HIS A 186 9.59 2.97 -21.06
CA HIS A 186 8.73 1.79 -21.18
C HIS A 186 8.87 0.77 -20.04
N ARG A 187 9.98 0.81 -19.30
CA ARG A 187 10.19 -0.03 -18.12
C ARG A 187 9.64 0.59 -16.85
N GLN A 188 9.33 1.89 -16.87
CA GLN A 188 8.80 2.59 -15.71
C GLN A 188 7.34 2.25 -15.47
N LYS A 189 7.00 1.98 -14.22
CA LYS A 189 5.62 1.76 -13.78
C LYS A 189 5.00 3.05 -13.27
N LEU A 190 3.68 3.17 -13.41
CA LEU A 190 2.93 4.24 -12.76
C LEU A 190 3.00 4.09 -11.23
N PRO A 191 2.82 5.19 -10.47
CA PRO A 191 2.63 5.13 -9.03
C PRO A 191 1.60 4.07 -8.63
N LEU A 192 1.98 3.19 -7.70
CA LEU A 192 1.16 2.07 -7.28
C LEU A 192 -0.09 2.56 -6.54
N ILE A 193 -1.29 2.23 -7.02
CA ILE A 193 -2.58 2.57 -6.38
C ILE A 193 -3.21 1.29 -5.81
N PRO A 194 -3.61 1.24 -4.52
CA PRO A 194 -4.33 0.11 -3.98
C PRO A 194 -5.73 0.03 -4.59
N ARG A 195 -6.31 -1.16 -4.65
CA ARG A 195 -7.72 -1.35 -5.05
C ARG A 195 -8.66 -0.68 -4.04
N GLU A 196 -8.32 -0.80 -2.76
CA GLU A 196 -9.09 -0.20 -1.68
C GLU A 196 -8.22 0.08 -0.45
N ILE A 197 -8.70 1.01 0.38
CA ILE A 197 -8.13 1.35 1.67
C ILE A 197 -9.24 1.31 2.72
N LEU A 198 -9.05 0.49 3.75
CA LEU A 198 -9.94 0.42 4.91
C LEU A 198 -9.22 0.94 6.16
N CYS A 199 -9.80 1.95 6.80
CA CYS A 199 -9.32 2.48 8.07
C CYS A 199 -10.23 2.03 9.22
N PHE A 200 -9.65 1.51 10.29
CA PHE A 200 -10.40 1.03 11.45
C PHE A 200 -9.64 1.17 12.76
N GLN A 201 -10.37 1.15 13.88
CA GLN A 201 -9.82 1.40 15.22
C GLN A 201 -9.76 0.15 16.09
N GLY A 202 -8.56 -0.06 16.63
CA GLY A 202 -8.27 -0.85 17.82
C GLY A 202 -8.61 -0.09 19.10
N ASP A 203 -8.30 -0.71 20.23
CA ASP A 203 -8.52 -0.06 21.54
C ASP A 203 -7.43 1.00 21.78
N TYR A 204 -6.21 0.73 21.31
CA TYR A 204 -5.04 1.62 21.46
C TYR A 204 -4.39 2.01 20.14
N GLN A 205 -4.88 1.49 19.00
CA GLN A 205 -4.23 1.62 17.70
C GLN A 205 -5.24 1.99 16.60
N LYS A 206 -4.79 2.76 15.61
CA LYS A 206 -5.47 2.93 14.33
C LYS A 206 -4.80 2.04 13.29
N TYR A 207 -5.62 1.42 12.45
CA TYR A 207 -5.21 0.54 11.39
C TYR A 207 -5.62 1.13 10.05
N GLN A 208 -4.74 1.00 9.06
CA GLN A 208 -5.03 1.25 7.65
C GLN A 208 -4.61 0.01 6.87
N LEU A 209 -5.57 -0.64 6.24
CA LEU A 209 -5.37 -1.83 5.42
C LEU A 209 -5.55 -1.45 3.95
N GLU A 210 -4.50 -1.59 3.16
CA GLU A 210 -4.49 -1.31 1.72
C GLU A 210 -4.49 -2.65 0.97
N GLU A 211 -5.44 -2.86 0.06
CA GLU A 211 -5.53 -4.07 -0.78
C GLU A 211 -4.85 -3.85 -2.13
N TYR A 212 -4.00 -4.80 -2.54
CA TYR A 212 -3.37 -4.80 -3.86
C TYR A 212 -3.57 -6.15 -4.55
N THR A 213 -3.75 -6.11 -5.87
CA THR A 213 -3.93 -7.30 -6.69
C THR A 213 -2.69 -7.55 -7.56
N TYR A 214 -2.29 -8.82 -7.70
CA TYR A 214 -1.23 -9.25 -8.61
C TYR A 214 -1.72 -10.38 -9.51
N HIS A 215 -1.06 -10.59 -10.64
CA HIS A 215 -1.28 -11.75 -11.49
C HIS A 215 -0.34 -12.87 -11.10
N ASN A 216 -0.92 -14.05 -10.91
CA ASN A 216 -0.16 -15.29 -10.84
C ASN A 216 0.15 -15.83 -12.24
N ASN A 217 1.12 -16.74 -12.31
CA ASN A 217 1.51 -17.44 -13.54
C ASN A 217 0.32 -18.17 -14.21
N HIS A 218 -0.72 -18.51 -13.43
CA HIS A 218 -1.95 -19.15 -13.91
C HIS A 218 -3.06 -18.17 -14.30
N GLN A 219 -2.74 -16.89 -14.52
CA GLN A 219 -3.69 -15.82 -14.86
C GLN A 219 -4.81 -15.57 -13.83
N THR A 220 -4.72 -16.16 -12.64
CA THR A 220 -5.60 -15.85 -11.52
C THR A 220 -5.08 -14.64 -10.74
N ASN A 221 -5.99 -13.82 -10.25
CA ASN A 221 -5.66 -12.65 -9.44
C ASN A 221 -5.40 -13.07 -8.00
N GLY A 222 -4.16 -12.88 -7.54
CA GLY A 222 -3.81 -12.96 -6.13
C GLY A 222 -4.00 -11.63 -5.41
N THR A 223 -4.03 -11.66 -4.08
CA THR A 223 -4.23 -10.46 -3.25
C THR A 223 -3.16 -10.34 -2.17
N LEU A 224 -2.57 -9.15 -2.05
CA LEU A 224 -1.71 -8.76 -0.94
C LEU A 224 -2.37 -7.63 -0.17
N TYR A 225 -2.11 -7.60 1.13
CA TYR A 225 -2.49 -6.46 1.96
C TYR A 225 -1.27 -5.77 2.56
N LEU A 226 -1.25 -4.44 2.54
CA LEU A 226 -0.36 -3.66 3.38
C LEU A 226 -1.15 -3.18 4.60
N ILE A 227 -0.76 -3.61 5.79
CA ILE A 227 -1.29 -3.08 7.05
C ILE A 227 -0.33 -2.03 7.60
N THR A 228 -0.84 -0.82 7.87
CA THR A 228 -0.17 0.23 8.63
C THR A 228 -0.85 0.37 9.99
N ILE A 229 -0.06 0.32 11.06
CA ILE A 229 -0.51 0.39 12.45
C ILE A 229 0.07 1.65 13.07
N LYS A 230 -0.79 2.51 13.62
CA LYS A 230 -0.43 3.77 14.29
C LYS A 230 -0.99 3.77 15.72
N PRO A 231 -0.28 4.31 16.73
CA PRO A 231 -0.87 4.52 18.05
C PRO A 231 -2.05 5.50 17.97
N LEU A 232 -3.04 5.35 18.86
CA LEU A 232 -4.20 6.23 18.91
C LEU A 232 -3.86 7.60 19.50
N LYS A 233 -3.06 7.60 20.58
CA LYS A 233 -2.48 8.82 21.15
C LYS A 233 -1.32 9.26 20.24
N LYS A 234 -1.22 10.57 19.99
CA LYS A 234 -0.11 11.19 19.24
C LYS A 234 1.16 11.12 20.10
N ASP A 235 1.69 9.92 20.26
CA ASP A 235 3.09 9.77 20.59
C ASP A 235 3.85 9.91 19.27
N PHE A 236 4.41 11.10 19.04
CA PHE A 236 5.15 11.44 17.83
C PHE A 236 6.47 10.66 17.72
N GLN A 237 6.89 9.96 18.77
CA GLN A 237 8.17 9.24 18.80
C GLN A 237 8.07 7.83 18.20
N THR A 238 6.90 7.19 18.27
CA THR A 238 6.76 5.81 17.80
C THR A 238 6.40 5.76 16.30
N PRO A 239 7.31 5.29 15.41
CA PRO A 239 7.01 5.24 13.98
C PRO A 239 5.92 4.21 13.67
N PRO A 240 5.11 4.44 12.62
CA PRO A 240 4.08 3.49 12.21
C PRO A 240 4.69 2.14 11.80
N ILE A 241 4.14 1.06 12.35
CA ILE A 241 4.50 -0.31 11.98
C ILE A 241 3.79 -0.65 10.67
N ARG A 242 4.53 -1.19 9.71
CA ARG A 242 3.99 -1.61 8.41
C ARG A 242 4.31 -3.07 8.16
N LYS A 243 3.32 -3.87 7.76
CA LYS A 243 3.49 -5.29 7.45
C LYS A 243 2.75 -5.64 6.16
N ILE A 244 3.36 -6.50 5.36
CA ILE A 244 2.68 -7.11 4.21
C ILE A 244 2.05 -8.41 4.70
N ILE A 245 0.78 -8.62 4.35
CA ILE A 245 0.04 -9.85 4.59
C ILE A 245 -0.19 -10.49 3.23
N ASP A 246 0.34 -11.70 3.09
CA ASP A 246 0.17 -12.54 1.92
C ASP A 246 -0.85 -13.63 2.26
N ILE A 247 -2.00 -13.63 1.59
CA ILE A 247 -3.10 -14.57 1.85
C ILE A 247 -2.71 -16.01 1.51
N ASP A 248 -1.70 -16.20 0.66
CA ASP A 248 -1.17 -17.52 0.34
C ASP A 248 -0.20 -18.04 1.41
N ASN A 249 0.31 -17.15 2.29
CA ASN A 249 1.28 -17.48 3.33
C ASN A 249 0.72 -17.22 4.74
N PRO A 250 -0.01 -18.18 5.33
CA PRO A 250 -0.60 -18.04 6.66
C PRO A 250 0.42 -18.08 7.82
N TYR A 251 1.68 -18.45 7.55
CA TYR A 251 2.71 -18.73 8.57
C TYR A 251 3.46 -17.47 9.04
N ILE A 252 2.72 -16.38 9.21
CA ILE A 252 3.20 -15.10 9.72
C ILE A 252 2.88 -14.94 11.21
N PRO A 253 3.55 -14.01 11.93
CA PRO A 253 3.21 -13.71 13.33
C PRO A 253 1.72 -13.37 13.49
N MET A 254 1.13 -13.83 14.60
CA MET A 254 -0.29 -13.69 14.91
C MET A 254 -0.84 -12.28 14.61
N LEU A 255 -1.85 -12.22 13.75
CA LEU A 255 -2.60 -11.01 13.46
C LEU A 255 -3.60 -10.72 14.58
N THR A 256 -3.95 -9.45 14.76
CA THR A 256 -4.96 -9.07 15.75
C THR A 256 -6.34 -9.60 15.34
N ARG A 257 -7.20 -9.89 16.32
CA ARG A 257 -8.57 -10.37 16.09
C ARG A 257 -9.39 -9.43 15.19
N LYS A 258 -9.09 -8.14 15.23
CA LYS A 258 -9.68 -7.09 14.38
C LYS A 258 -9.23 -7.20 12.92
N ILE A 259 -7.94 -7.41 12.66
CA ILE A 259 -7.43 -7.67 11.30
C ILE A 259 -8.03 -8.97 10.75
N LEU A 260 -8.03 -10.05 11.56
CA LEU A 260 -8.63 -11.33 11.17
C LEU A 260 -10.12 -11.18 10.83
N TYR A 261 -10.87 -10.38 11.57
CA TYR A 261 -12.29 -10.10 11.27
C TYR A 261 -12.46 -9.46 9.89
N ILE A 262 -11.63 -8.48 9.54
CA ILE A 262 -11.68 -7.83 8.23
C ILE A 262 -11.35 -8.83 7.12
N LEU A 263 -10.26 -9.60 7.26
CA LEU A 263 -9.89 -10.62 6.28
C LEU A 263 -10.99 -11.69 6.12
N TYR A 264 -11.69 -12.03 7.21
CA TYR A 264 -12.82 -12.97 7.17
C TYR A 264 -13.96 -12.41 6.33
N LYS A 265 -14.29 -11.13 6.53
CA LYS A 265 -15.34 -10.43 5.75
C LYS A 265 -14.97 -10.26 4.28
N LYS A 266 -13.68 -10.27 3.96
CA LYS A 266 -13.15 -10.26 2.59
C LYS A 266 -13.10 -11.64 1.92
N GLY A 267 -13.55 -12.69 2.60
CA GLY A 267 -13.62 -14.04 2.03
C GLY A 267 -12.41 -14.93 2.33
N HIS A 268 -11.40 -14.44 3.07
CA HIS A 268 -10.15 -15.16 3.31
C HIS A 268 -10.23 -16.19 4.45
N LYS A 269 -11.29 -17.00 4.48
CA LYS A 269 -11.57 -17.97 5.57
C LYS A 269 -10.48 -19.04 5.70
N ASP A 270 -9.96 -19.51 4.58
CA ASP A 270 -8.93 -20.55 4.54
C ASP A 270 -7.58 -20.07 5.07
N PHE A 271 -7.21 -18.83 4.74
CA PHE A 271 -6.04 -18.18 5.33
C PHE A 271 -6.19 -18.08 6.85
N ILE A 272 -7.34 -17.62 7.35
CA ILE A 272 -7.56 -17.45 8.80
C ILE A 272 -7.52 -18.79 9.52
N SER A 273 -8.13 -19.82 8.95
CA SER A 273 -8.12 -21.17 9.53
C SER A 273 -6.69 -21.67 9.73
N ARG A 274 -5.89 -21.65 8.65
CA ARG A 274 -4.47 -22.05 8.70
C ARG A 274 -3.65 -21.17 9.65
N HIS A 275 -3.88 -19.85 9.62
CA HIS A 275 -3.14 -18.88 10.43
C HIS A 275 -3.39 -19.05 11.94
N VAL A 276 -4.64 -19.32 12.34
CA VAL A 276 -5.00 -19.54 13.75
C VAL A 276 -4.50 -20.88 14.27
N ILE A 277 -4.55 -21.95 13.45
CA ILE A 277 -3.97 -23.25 13.81
C ILE A 277 -2.49 -23.10 14.09
N PHE A 278 -1.77 -22.49 13.15
CA PHE A 278 -0.33 -22.27 13.26
C PHE A 278 0.04 -21.47 14.51
N ASN A 279 -0.67 -20.38 14.81
CA ASN A 279 -0.32 -19.49 15.93
C ASN A 279 -0.92 -19.91 17.29
N LYS A 280 -1.99 -20.71 17.32
CA LYS A 280 -2.75 -21.08 18.54
C LYS A 280 -3.26 -22.54 18.49
N PRO A 281 -2.40 -23.54 18.27
CA PRO A 281 -2.81 -24.93 18.01
C PRO A 281 -3.54 -25.57 19.20
N GLU A 282 -3.12 -25.30 20.44
CA GLU A 282 -3.78 -25.86 21.63
C GLU A 282 -5.19 -25.31 21.85
N LYS A 283 -5.38 -24.00 21.65
CA LYS A 283 -6.69 -23.36 21.82
C LYS A 283 -7.67 -23.89 20.79
N VAL A 284 -7.18 -24.10 19.57
CA VAL A 284 -7.93 -24.77 18.51
C VAL A 284 -8.31 -26.20 18.93
N GLY A 285 -7.35 -27.01 19.37
CA GLY A 285 -7.61 -28.39 19.80
C GLY A 285 -8.66 -28.48 20.90
N ARG A 286 -8.58 -27.60 21.90
CA ARG A 286 -9.58 -27.51 22.98
C ARG A 286 -10.98 -27.14 22.46
N LEU A 287 -11.06 -26.25 21.47
CA LEU A 287 -12.35 -25.85 20.90
C LEU A 287 -12.98 -26.96 20.06
N LEU A 288 -12.17 -27.71 19.32
CA LEU A 288 -12.61 -28.88 18.55
C LEU A 288 -13.12 -29.99 19.47
N ALA A 289 -12.37 -30.34 20.51
CA ALA A 289 -12.79 -31.36 21.48
C ALA A 289 -14.13 -31.00 22.17
N LYS A 290 -14.31 -29.72 22.55
CA LYS A 290 -15.56 -29.22 23.14
C LYS A 290 -16.75 -29.25 22.19
N SER A 291 -16.53 -29.05 20.88
CA SER A 291 -17.62 -29.17 19.91
C SER A 291 -17.97 -30.63 19.64
N SER A 292 -16.99 -31.53 19.56
CA SER A 292 -17.24 -32.98 19.37
C SER A 292 -17.99 -33.60 20.54
N SER A 293 -17.70 -33.20 21.78
CA SER A 293 -18.46 -33.65 22.96
C SER A 293 -19.93 -33.18 22.99
N PHE A 294 -20.27 -32.16 22.20
CA PHE A 294 -21.63 -31.64 22.08
C PHE A 294 -22.48 -32.40 21.05
N PHE A 295 -21.87 -33.22 20.19
CA PHE A 295 -22.55 -34.07 19.19
C PHE A 295 -22.70 -35.54 19.64
N LEU A 296 -22.05 -35.92 20.74
CA LEU A 296 -22.15 -37.26 21.35
C LEU A 296 -23.16 -37.32 22.51
N LYS A 297 -23.98 -36.28 22.65
CA LYS A 297 -25.15 -36.20 23.53
C LYS A 297 -26.37 -35.88 22.69
#